data_AF-A0A937VZG5-F1
#
_entry.id   AF-A0A937VZG5-F1
#
_cell.length_a   1.000
_cell.length_b   1.000
_cell.length_c   1.000
_cell.angle_alpha   90.00
_cell.angle_beta   90.00
_cell.angle_gamma   90.00
#
_symmetry.space_group_name_H-M   'P 1'
#
loop_
_entity.id
_entity.type
_entity.pdbx_description
1 polymer ?
#
loop_
_entity_poly.entity_id
_entity_poly.type
_entity_poly.pdbx_seq_one_letter_code
_entity_poly.pdbx_strand_id
1 'polypeptide(L)'
;MDQGLSLYDVTHEIAQTSQGMMMAIPEEAWRIFSDMTVEELVTTLCCFAQHVRLTAYRQSTRGPKKPHRKPPGNPKIPHVSTAKLLQEHSTRRLAHL
;
A
#
# COMPACT_ATOMS: atom_id res chain seq x y z
N MET A 1 -2.71 9.64 18.04
CA MET A 1 -2.12 8.88 16.91
C MET A 1 -1.84 9.86 15.77
N ASP A 2 -0.67 9.77 15.13
CA ASP A 2 -0.29 10.66 14.02
C ASP A 2 -1.22 10.41 12.81
N GLN A 3 -2.07 11.38 12.48
CA GLN A 3 -3.15 11.24 11.49
C GLN A 3 -2.65 11.01 10.05
N GLY A 4 -1.35 11.23 9.79
CA GLY A 4 -0.73 10.99 8.49
C GLY A 4 -0.02 9.64 8.34
N LEU A 5 0.01 8.80 9.37
CA LEU A 5 0.74 7.53 9.32
C LEU A 5 -0.02 6.47 8.51
N SER A 6 0.67 5.84 7.56
CA SER A 6 0.14 4.72 6.79
C SER A 6 0.37 3.41 7.54
N LEU A 7 -0.68 2.86 8.17
CA LEU A 7 -0.58 1.57 8.85
C LEU A 7 -0.17 0.45 7.88
N TYR A 8 -0.63 0.53 6.63
CA TYR A 8 -0.23 -0.41 5.58
C TYR A 8 1.29 -0.38 5.36
N ASP A 9 1.89 0.80 5.17
CA ASP A 9 3.34 0.89 4.89
C ASP A 9 4.17 0.44 6.09
N VAL A 10 3.74 0.76 7.33
CA VAL A 10 4.41 0.29 8.56
C VAL A 10 4.35 -1.24 8.68
N THR A 11 3.17 -1.84 8.51
CA THR A 11 3.01 -3.30 8.61
C THR A 11 3.74 -4.03 7.51
N HIS A 12 3.75 -3.47 6.29
CA HIS A 12 4.48 -4.00 5.16
C HIS A 12 5.99 -4.01 5.40
N GLU A 13 6.53 -2.90 5.92
CA GLU A 13 7.94 -2.79 6.29
C GLU A 13 8.33 -3.83 7.34
N ILE A 14 7.54 -3.97 8.41
CA ILE A 14 7.80 -4.96 9.47
C ILE A 14 7.82 -6.38 8.88
N ALA A 15 6.86 -6.71 8.01
CA ALA A 15 6.78 -8.03 7.41
C ALA A 15 7.99 -8.33 6.50
N GLN A 16 8.42 -7.37 5.68
CA GLN A 16 9.57 -7.54 4.80
C GLN A 16 10.89 -7.62 5.57
N THR A 17 11.09 -6.69 6.50
CA THR A 17 12.34 -6.58 7.26
C THR A 17 12.49 -7.72 8.24
N SER A 18 11.42 -8.15 8.93
CA SER A 18 11.50 -9.31 9.85
C SER A 18 11.92 -10.59 9.12
N GLN A 19 11.40 -10.84 7.91
CA GLN A 19 11.83 -12.00 7.12
C GLN A 19 13.32 -11.94 6.77
N GLY A 20 13.80 -10.78 6.30
CA GLY A 20 15.22 -10.59 5.99
C GLY A 20 16.11 -10.74 7.22
N MET A 21 15.67 -10.23 8.37
CA MET A 21 16.38 -10.35 9.65
C MET A 21 16.49 -11.81 10.10
N MET A 22 15.42 -12.61 9.98
CA MET A 22 15.44 -14.03 10.32
C MET A 22 16.39 -14.86 9.43
N MET A 23 16.67 -14.39 8.20
CA MET A 23 17.64 -15.03 7.31
C MET A 23 19.08 -14.58 7.55
N ALA A 24 19.27 -13.29 7.85
CA ALA A 24 20.60 -12.68 7.94
C ALA A 24 21.22 -12.77 9.33
N ILE A 25 20.40 -12.84 10.38
CA ILE A 25 20.85 -12.83 11.78
C ILE A 25 20.71 -14.25 12.34
N PRO A 26 21.80 -14.88 12.80
CA PRO A 26 21.75 -16.22 13.37
C PRO A 26 20.95 -16.23 14.68
N GLU A 27 20.36 -17.38 15.02
CA GLU A 27 19.44 -17.52 16.16
C GLU A 27 20.09 -17.11 17.50
N GLU A 28 21.38 -17.42 17.67
CA GLU A 28 22.14 -17.14 18.88
C GLU A 28 22.25 -15.64 19.18
N ALA A 29 22.25 -14.79 18.14
CA ALA A 29 22.31 -13.35 18.30
C ALA A 29 21.01 -12.78 18.92
N TRP A 30 19.89 -13.49 18.82
CA TRP A 30 18.61 -13.07 19.40
C TRP A 30 18.50 -13.40 20.90
N ARG A 31 19.33 -14.30 21.40
CA ARG A 31 19.31 -14.78 22.79
C ARG A 31 19.59 -13.66 23.81
N ILE A 32 20.29 -12.61 23.40
CA ILE A 32 20.49 -11.42 24.25
C ILE A 32 19.17 -10.84 24.75
N PHE A 33 18.10 -10.91 23.94
CA PHE A 33 16.79 -10.36 24.32
C PHE A 33 16.00 -11.29 25.27
N SER A 34 16.26 -12.60 25.25
CA SER A 34 15.63 -13.54 26.20
C SER A 34 16.24 -13.46 27.59
N ASP A 35 17.52 -13.08 27.66
CA ASP A 35 18.26 -13.01 28.91
C ASP A 35 18.10 -11.64 29.61
N MET A 36 17.55 -10.64 28.90
CA MET A 36 17.25 -9.31 29.46
C MET A 36 16.11 -9.37 30.49
N THR A 37 16.26 -8.58 31.54
CA THR A 37 15.15 -8.23 32.42
C THR A 37 14.11 -7.37 31.67
N VAL A 38 12.90 -7.28 32.21
CA VAL A 38 11.83 -6.44 31.62
C VAL A 38 12.27 -4.98 31.53
N GLU A 39 12.99 -4.46 32.52
CA GLU A 39 13.46 -3.06 32.55
C GLU A 39 14.49 -2.78 31.45
N GLU A 40 15.43 -3.71 31.23
CA GLU A 40 16.42 -3.63 30.17
C GLU A 40 15.76 -3.73 28.79
N LEU A 41 14.79 -4.63 28.64
CA LEU A 41 14.05 -4.78 27.39
C LEU A 41 13.26 -3.51 27.07
N VAL A 42 12.56 -2.93 28.04
CA VAL A 42 11.81 -1.67 27.86
C VAL A 42 12.77 -0.53 27.48
N THR A 43 13.91 -0.42 28.16
CA THR A 43 14.92 0.61 27.86
C THR A 43 15.44 0.46 26.43
N THR A 44 15.71 -0.79 26.02
CA THR A 44 16.18 -1.12 24.67
C THR A 44 15.14 -0.78 23.61
N LEU A 45 13.88 -1.16 23.82
CA LEU A 45 12.77 -0.83 22.91
C LEU A 45 12.55 0.69 22.81
N CYS A 46 12.64 1.42 23.91
CA CYS A 46 12.58 2.88 23.92
C CYS A 46 13.73 3.49 23.13
N CYS A 47 14.95 2.96 23.26
CA CYS A 47 16.11 3.39 22.48
C CYS A 47 15.88 3.16 20.98
N PHE A 48 15.38 1.99 20.58
CA PHE A 48 15.05 1.72 19.18
C PHE A 48 13.95 2.64 18.65
N ALA A 49 12.90 2.86 19.43
CA ALA A 49 11.79 3.74 19.06
C ALA A 49 12.24 5.17 18.76
N GLN A 50 13.27 5.68 19.45
CA GLN A 50 13.84 7.02 19.18
C GLN A 50 14.53 7.11 17.81
N HIS A 51 15.00 5.99 17.27
CA HIS A 51 15.66 5.93 15.96
C HIS A 51 14.69 5.59 14.82
N VAL A 52 13.42 5.29 15.10
CA VAL A 52 12.42 4.99 14.07
C VAL A 52 12.01 6.27 13.34
N ARG A 53 12.25 6.32 12.04
CA ARG A 53 11.87 7.43 11.16
C ARG A 53 10.41 7.31 10.68
N LEU A 54 9.45 7.57 11.57
CA LEU A 54 8.01 7.48 11.25
C LEU A 54 7.56 8.38 10.08
N THR A 55 8.30 9.46 9.80
CA THR A 55 8.03 10.37 8.69
C THR A 55 8.15 9.71 7.32
N ALA A 56 8.92 8.62 7.20
CA ALA A 56 9.07 7.87 5.96
C ALA A 56 7.81 7.08 5.57
N TYR A 57 6.97 6.71 6.55
CA TYR A 57 5.75 5.92 6.36
C TYR A 57 4.48 6.77 6.37
N ARG A 58 4.62 8.07 6.14
CA ARG A 58 3.45 8.93 6.03
C ARG A 58 2.77 8.70 4.69
N GLN A 59 1.44 8.64 4.72
CA GLN A 59 0.63 8.61 3.51
C GLN A 59 1.00 9.81 2.64
N SER A 60 1.21 9.57 1.35
CA SER A 60 1.43 10.70 0.45
C SER A 60 0.17 11.57 0.41
N THR A 61 0.31 12.84 0.79
CA THR A 61 -0.76 13.81 0.58
C THR A 61 -0.84 14.08 -0.91
N ARG A 62 -1.67 13.29 -1.60
CA ARG A 62 -1.87 13.46 -3.03
C ARG A 62 -2.47 14.85 -3.28
N GLY A 63 -1.72 15.71 -3.94
CA GLY A 63 -2.27 16.99 -4.42
C GLY A 63 -3.46 16.76 -5.38
N PRO A 64 -4.25 17.80 -5.66
CA PRO A 64 -5.36 17.69 -6.61
C PRO A 64 -4.93 17.00 -7.89
N LYS A 65 -5.72 16.02 -8.36
CA LYS A 65 -5.42 15.28 -9.58
C LYS A 65 -5.22 16.29 -10.72
N LYS A 66 -4.08 16.20 -11.42
CA LYS A 66 -3.81 17.06 -12.58
C LYS A 66 -5.01 16.99 -13.55
N PRO A 67 -5.57 18.12 -13.99
CA PRO A 67 -6.69 18.12 -14.91
C PRO A 67 -6.28 17.40 -16.19
N HIS A 68 -7.05 16.39 -16.57
CA HIS A 68 -6.79 15.60 -17.76
C HIS A 68 -7.15 16.42 -19.00
N ARG A 69 -6.18 16.68 -19.89
CA ARG A 69 -6.46 17.22 -21.22
C ARG A 69 -7.17 16.13 -22.03
N LYS A 70 -8.48 16.31 -22.28
CA LYS A 70 -9.21 15.38 -23.16
C LYS A 70 -8.60 15.48 -24.56
N PRO A 71 -8.12 14.39 -25.16
CA PRO A 71 -7.72 14.42 -26.56
C PRO A 71 -8.95 14.80 -27.41
N PRO A 72 -8.75 15.47 -28.57
CA PRO A 72 -9.85 15.70 -29.49
C PRO A 72 -10.51 14.36 -29.82
N GLY A 73 -11.81 14.25 -29.56
CA GLY A 73 -12.55 13.01 -29.78
C GLY A 73 -12.49 12.63 -31.26
N ASN A 74 -12.17 11.37 -31.56
CA ASN A 74 -12.23 10.85 -32.91
C ASN A 74 -13.67 10.42 -33.22
N PRO A 75 -14.40 11.10 -34.12
CA PRO A 75 -15.78 10.75 -34.44
C PRO A 75 -15.91 9.36 -35.08
N LYS A 76 -14.83 8.86 -35.69
CA LYS A 76 -14.80 7.53 -36.34
C LYS A 76 -14.70 6.39 -35.33
N ILE A 77 -14.23 6.66 -34.11
CA ILE A 77 -14.06 5.67 -33.05
C ILE A 77 -14.65 6.25 -31.76
N PRO A 78 -15.98 6.40 -31.68
CA PRO A 78 -16.60 6.89 -30.46
C PRO A 78 -16.39 5.88 -29.32
N HIS A 79 -15.96 6.36 -28.16
CA HIS A 79 -16.00 5.54 -26.95
C HIS A 79 -17.45 5.20 -26.63
N VAL A 80 -17.75 3.90 -26.60
CA VAL A 80 -19.04 3.37 -26.15
C VAL A 80 -18.82 2.53 -24.90
N SER A 81 -19.76 2.60 -23.95
CA SER A 81 -19.70 1.75 -22.77
C SER A 81 -20.07 0.32 -23.15
N THR A 82 -19.53 -0.66 -22.40
CA THR A 82 -19.91 -2.07 -22.55
C THR A 82 -21.41 -2.26 -22.40
N ALA A 83 -22.05 -1.48 -21.51
CA ALA A 83 -23.50 -1.48 -21.35
C ALA A 83 -24.25 -1.11 -22.64
N LYS A 84 -23.80 -0.07 -23.36
CA LYS A 84 -24.39 0.33 -24.64
C LYS A 84 -24.24 -0.76 -25.71
N LEU A 85 -23.07 -1.38 -25.79
CA LEU A 85 -22.83 -2.50 -26.71
C LEU A 85 -23.77 -3.67 -26.41
N LEU A 86 -23.88 -4.07 -25.14
CA LEU A 86 -24.76 -5.17 -24.72
C LEU A 86 -26.23 -4.90 -25.05
N GLN A 87 -26.69 -3.65 -24.89
CA GLN A 87 -28.04 -3.25 -25.27
C GLN A 87 -28.27 -3.28 -26.79
N GLU A 88 -27.30 -2.84 -27.58
CA GLU A 88 -27.38 -2.97 -29.05
C GLU A 88 -27.41 -4.44 -29.49
N HIS A 89 -26.61 -5.29 -28.84
CA HIS A 89 -26.59 -6.73 -29.11
C HIS A 89 -27.92 -7.41 -28.73
N SER A 90 -28.51 -7.09 -27.58
CA SER A 90 -29.80 -7.65 -27.18
C SER A 90 -30.91 -7.20 -28.13
N THR A 91 -30.89 -5.93 -28.55
CA THR A 91 -31.88 -5.36 -29.48
C THR A 91 -31.76 -6.00 -30.87
N ARG A 92 -30.55 -6.18 -31.40
CA ARG A 92 -30.32 -6.89 -32.68
C ARG A 92 -30.74 -8.35 -32.61
N ARG A 93 -30.52 -9.02 -31.47
CA ARG A 93 -30.94 -10.41 -31.28
C ARG A 93 -32.46 -10.55 -31.29
N LEU A 94 -33.17 -9.60 -30.71
CA LEU A 94 -34.64 -9.54 -30.73
C LEU A 94 -35.20 -9.19 -32.12
N ALA A 95 -34.48 -8.40 -32.92
CA ALA A 95 -34.90 -8.03 -34.28
C ALA A 95 -34.69 -9.14 -35.34
N HIS A 96 -33.96 -10.21 -34.99
CA HIS A 96 -33.73 -11.39 -35.84
C HIS A 96 -34.57 -12.62 -35.45
N LEU A 97 -35.49 -12.46 -34.49
CA LEU A 97 -36.53 -13.42 -34.13
C LEU A 97 -37.87 -12.98 -34.73
#